data_AF-A0A8T0L0L8-F1
#
_entry.id   AF-A0A8T0L0L8-F1
#
_cell.length_a   1.000
_cell.length_b   1.000
_cell.length_c   1.000
_cell.angle_alpha   90.00
_cell.angle_beta   90.00
_cell.angle_gamma   90.00
#
_symmetry.space_group_name_H-M   'P 1'
#
loop_
_entity.id
_entity.type
_entity.pdbx_description
1 polymer ?
#
loop_
_entity_poly.entity_id
_entity_poly.type
_entity_poly.pdbx_seq_one_letter_code
_entity_poly.pdbx_strand_id
1 'polypeptide(L)'
;MANVSVVGEWKLLYNRYYRKPELYPMPWKHVDLARTKVVVAPFGGPVVVISDDSMIVQLHAESALRKLRLFSSSGDRLFSSSGDLTSL
;
A
#
# COMPACT_ATOMS: atom_id res chain seq x y z
N MET A 1 -15.13 -1.69 28.72
CA MET A 1 -15.67 -0.31 28.64
C MET A 1 -14.64 0.65 29.22
N ALA A 2 -14.51 1.83 28.59
CA ALA A 2 -13.60 2.95 28.86
C ALA A 2 -12.13 2.80 28.37
N ASN A 3 -11.79 3.45 27.26
CA ASN A 3 -11.32 4.85 27.25
C ASN A 3 -10.76 5.16 25.85
N VAL A 4 -11.54 5.79 24.97
CA VAL A 4 -10.96 6.51 23.83
C VAL A 4 -11.67 7.85 23.77
N SER A 5 -10.94 8.89 24.14
CA SER A 5 -11.39 10.28 24.05
C SER A 5 -11.90 10.57 22.63
N VAL A 6 -13.17 10.97 22.52
CA VAL A 6 -13.79 11.50 21.30
C VAL A 6 -13.14 12.85 20.86
N VAL A 7 -12.09 13.28 21.57
CA VAL A 7 -11.33 14.51 21.38
C VAL A 7 -9.90 14.15 20.99
N GLY A 8 -9.53 14.38 19.73
CA GLY A 8 -8.18 14.12 19.19
C GLY A 8 -8.30 13.41 17.85
N GLU A 9 -8.46 14.14 16.74
CA GLU A 9 -7.33 14.33 15.82
C GLU A 9 -7.58 15.48 14.81
N TRP A 10 -8.58 16.32 15.07
CA TRP A 10 -8.84 17.48 14.23
C TRP A 10 -7.67 18.46 14.34
N LYS A 11 -6.83 18.52 13.31
CA LYS A 11 -5.70 19.44 13.19
C LYS A 11 -6.16 20.69 12.45
N LEU A 12 -5.95 21.86 13.07
CA LEU A 12 -6.17 23.14 12.39
C LEU A 12 -5.09 23.31 11.32
N LEU A 13 -5.52 23.43 10.06
CA LEU A 13 -4.68 23.82 8.95
C LEU A 13 -5.26 25.10 8.34
N TYR A 14 -4.55 26.21 8.56
CA TYR A 14 -4.99 27.56 8.20
C TYR A 14 -6.37 27.89 8.81
N ASN A 15 -7.43 27.91 8.00
CA ASN A 15 -8.77 28.28 8.41
C ASN A 15 -9.75 27.09 8.49
N ARG A 16 -9.26 25.84 8.39
CA ARG A 16 -10.11 24.64 8.45
C ARG A 16 -9.48 23.55 9.31
N TYR A 17 -10.33 22.75 9.95
CA TYR A 17 -9.92 21.57 10.68
C TYR A 17 -9.98 20.34 9.79
N TYR A 18 -8.90 19.56 9.77
CA TYR A 18 -8.80 18.30 9.03
C TYR A 18 -8.56 17.16 10.00
N ARG A 19 -9.08 15.98 9.64
CA ARG A 19 -8.74 14.73 10.30
C ARG A 19 -8.40 13.68 9.26
N LYS A 20 -7.55 12.72 9.62
CA LYS A 20 -7.21 11.58 8.77
C LYS A 20 -7.68 10.29 9.47
N PRO A 21 -8.98 9.98 9.42
CA PRO A 21 -9.49 8.75 10.01
C PRO A 21 -8.97 7.56 9.20
N GLU A 22 -8.50 6.53 9.89
CA GLU A 22 -8.30 5.22 9.28
C GLU A 22 -9.68 4.60 9.00
N LEU A 23 -9.98 4.30 7.74
CA LEU A 23 -11.27 3.75 7.35
C LEU A 23 -11.34 2.24 7.59
N TYR A 24 -10.31 1.52 7.15
CA TYR A 24 -10.15 0.08 7.35
C TYR A 24 -8.68 -0.29 7.18
N PRO A 25 -8.19 -1.31 7.91
CA PRO A 25 -6.87 -1.85 7.68
C PRO A 25 -6.85 -2.69 6.39
N MET A 26 -5.75 -2.62 5.65
CA MET A 26 -5.53 -3.51 4.49
C MET A 26 -5.06 -4.88 4.99
N PRO A 27 -5.74 -6.00 4.67
CA PRO A 27 -5.36 -7.35 5.10
C PRO A 27 -4.16 -7.93 4.31
N TRP A 28 -3.24 -7.07 3.87
CA TRP A 28 -2.10 -7.46 3.05
C TRP A 28 -1.07 -8.22 3.89
N LYS A 29 -0.81 -9.47 3.48
CA LYS A 29 0.27 -10.29 4.07
C LYS A 29 1.52 -10.22 3.20
N HIS A 30 2.68 -10.13 3.84
CA HIS A 30 4.00 -10.08 3.20
C HIS A 30 4.15 -8.91 2.20
N VAL A 31 3.52 -7.77 2.49
CA VAL A 31 3.73 -6.50 1.76
C VAL A 31 4.48 -5.56 2.68
N ASP A 32 5.73 -5.27 2.34
CA ASP A 32 6.52 -4.24 3.01
C ASP A 32 6.42 -2.93 2.22
N LEU A 33 5.69 -1.96 2.77
CA LEU A 33 5.48 -0.65 2.13
C LEU A 33 6.76 0.18 2.01
N ALA A 34 7.80 -0.13 2.79
CA ALA A 34 9.08 0.56 2.69
C ALA A 34 9.87 0.18 1.42
N ARG A 35 9.60 -1.02 0.87
CA ARG A 35 10.31 -1.60 -0.29
C ARG A 35 9.42 -1.75 -1.51
N THR A 36 8.15 -1.32 -1.41
CA THR A 36 7.18 -1.51 -2.47
C THR A 36 6.50 -0.21 -2.81
N LYS A 37 6.31 0.02 -4.11
CA LYS A 37 5.53 1.12 -4.63
C LYS A 37 4.09 0.66 -4.81
N VAL A 38 3.16 1.46 -4.28
CA VAL A 38 1.72 1.21 -4.37
C VAL A 38 1.13 2.20 -5.36
N VAL A 39 0.35 1.70 -6.32
CA VAL A 39 -0.36 2.50 -7.32
C VAL A 39 -1.83 2.16 -7.22
N VAL A 40 -2.68 3.18 -7.22
CA VAL A 40 -4.14 3.00 -7.08
C VAL A 40 -4.79 3.58 -8.32
N ALA A 41 -5.73 2.85 -8.91
CA ALA A 41 -6.57 3.40 -9.97
C ALA A 41 -7.45 4.55 -9.42
N PRO A 42 -7.79 5.56 -10.24
CA PRO A 42 -8.70 6.63 -9.84
C PRO A 42 -10.02 6.10 -9.25
N PHE A 43 -10.68 6.89 -8.40
CA PHE A 43 -12.02 6.63 -7.86
C PHE A 43 -12.17 5.33 -7.04
N GLY A 44 -11.11 4.86 -6.39
CA GLY A 44 -11.20 3.66 -5.54
C GLY A 44 -11.25 2.36 -6.35
N GLY A 45 -10.63 2.36 -7.53
CA GLY A 45 -10.39 1.16 -8.31
C GLY A 45 -9.30 0.27 -7.73
N PRO A 46 -8.80 -0.70 -8.51
CA PRO A 46 -7.80 -1.67 -8.05
C PRO A 46 -6.51 -1.02 -7.56
N VAL A 47 -5.87 -1.68 -6.60
CA VAL A 47 -4.60 -1.30 -6.01
C VAL A 47 -3.51 -2.25 -6.50
N VAL A 48 -2.47 -1.74 -7.13
CA VAL A 48 -1.30 -2.51 -7.56
C VAL A 48 -0.14 -2.26 -6.60
N VAL A 49 0.53 -3.33 -6.18
CA VAL A 49 1.77 -3.29 -5.41
C VAL A 49 2.88 -3.89 -6.25
N ILE A 50 3.92 -3.10 -6.53
CA ILE A 50 5.15 -3.50 -7.21
C ILE A 50 6.35 -3.26 -6.29
N SER A 51 7.45 -3.96 -6.54
CA SER A 51 8.70 -3.71 -5.80
C SER A 51 9.31 -2.37 -6.26
N ASP A 52 9.93 -1.64 -5.34
CA ASP A 52 10.62 -0.40 -5.67
C ASP A 52 12.04 -0.71 -6.17
N ASP A 53 12.28 -0.43 -7.46
CA ASP A 53 13.55 -0.70 -8.13
C ASP A 53 14.68 0.27 -7.68
N SER A 54 14.34 1.37 -7.00
CA SER A 54 15.32 2.37 -6.55
C SER A 54 16.09 1.96 -5.28
N MET A 55 15.60 0.97 -4.55
CA MET A 55 16.25 0.42 -3.34
C MET A 55 16.79 -1.00 -3.55
N ILE A 56 16.89 -1.48 -4.79
CA ILE A 56 17.52 -2.77 -5.11
C ILE A 56 19.03 -2.65 -4.87
N VAL A 57 19.41 -2.77 -3.60
CA VAL A 57 20.76 -3.15 -3.22
C VAL A 57 20.95 -4.58 -3.70
N GLN A 58 22.07 -4.79 -4.37
CA GLN A 58 22.56 -5.99 -5.04
C GLN A 58 22.79 -7.17 -4.07
N LEU A 59 21.77 -7.54 -3.29
CA LEU A 59 21.80 -8.61 -2.31
C LEU A 59 21.52 -9.93 -3.02
N HIS A 60 22.61 -10.66 -3.25
CA HIS A 60 22.78 -11.94 -3.95
C HIS A 60 21.95 -13.14 -3.43
N ALA A 61 20.83 -12.97 -2.72
CA ALA A 61 20.15 -14.10 -2.07
C ALA A 61 18.61 -14.08 -2.05
N GLU A 62 17.95 -12.93 -2.28
CA GLU A 62 16.49 -12.88 -2.41
C GLU A 62 16.13 -12.68 -3.88
N SER A 63 15.23 -13.53 -4.40
CA SER A 63 14.87 -13.57 -5.81
C SER A 63 14.54 -12.16 -6.33
N ALA A 64 15.39 -11.65 -7.22
CA ALA A 64 15.22 -10.36 -7.92
C ALA A 64 14.03 -10.36 -8.91
N LEU A 65 13.21 -11.42 -8.89
CA LEU A 65 12.03 -11.52 -9.73
C LEU A 65 10.96 -10.57 -9.23
N ARG A 66 10.60 -9.62 -10.10
CA ARG A 66 9.54 -8.65 -9.86
C ARG A 66 8.24 -9.39 -9.53
N LYS A 67 7.65 -9.05 -8.39
CA LYS A 67 6.33 -9.53 -7.97
C LYS A 67 5.32 -8.41 -8.17
N LEU A 68 4.43 -8.58 -9.14
CA LEU A 68 3.27 -7.73 -9.34
C LEU A 68 2.10 -8.33 -8.58
N ARG A 69 1.47 -7.54 -7.71
CA ARG A 69 0.27 -7.96 -6.97
C ARG A 69 -0.83 -6.96 -7.18
N LEU A 70 -1.99 -7.42 -7.67
CA LEU A 70 -3.20 -6.63 -7.83
C LEU A 70 -4.15 -6.96 -6.68
N PHE A 71 -4.70 -5.94 -6.07
CA PHE A 71 -5.67 -6.00 -4.99
C PHE A 71 -6.93 -5.22 -5.37
N SER A 72 -8.06 -5.60 -4.78
CA SER A 72 -9.26 -4.78 -4.75
C SER A 72 -9.03 -3.56 -3.86
N SER A 73 -9.94 -2.59 -3.92
CA SER A 73 -9.92 -1.46 -2.98
C SER A 73 -10.09 -1.91 -1.53
N SER A 74 -10.81 -3.01 -1.27
CA SER A 74 -10.92 -3.61 0.08
C SER A 74 -9.65 -4.33 0.55
N GLY A 75 -8.65 -4.47 -0.33
CA GLY A 75 -7.38 -5.15 -0.05
C GLY A 75 -7.36 -6.66 -0.33
N ASP A 76 -8.41 -7.20 -0.95
CA ASP A 76 -8.45 -8.60 -1.39
C ASP A 76 -7.54 -8.81 -2.59
N ARG A 77 -6.73 -9.87 -2.58
CA ARG A 77 -5.83 -10.16 -3.69
C ARG A 77 -6.62 -10.66 -4.89
N LEU A 78 -6.56 -9.92 -5.99
CA LEU A 78 -7.16 -10.29 -7.27
C LEU A 78 -6.20 -11.09 -8.14
N PHE A 79 -4.93 -10.67 -8.17
CA PHE A 79 -3.92 -11.28 -9.03
C PHE A 79 -2.52 -11.17 -8.43
N SER A 80 -1.65 -12.14 -8.74
CA SER A 80 -0.24 -12.11 -8.39
C SER A 80 0.56 -12.80 -9.47
N SER A 81 1.50 -12.08 -10.08
CA SER A 81 2.53 -12.67 -10.95
C SER A 81 3.91 -12.42 -10.37
N SER A 82 4.76 -13.43 -10.46
CA SER A 82 6.19 -13.34 -10.22
C SER A 82 6.88 -13.67 -11.53
N GLY A 83 7.41 -12.67 -12.23
CA GLY A 83 7.95 -12.85 -13.56
C GLY A 83 8.58 -11.57 -14.09
N ASP A 84 9.35 -11.68 -15.16
CA ASP A 84 10.03 -10.55 -15.77
C ASP A 84 8.98 -9.61 -16.43
N LEU A 85 8.71 -8.46 -15.80
CA LEU A 85 7.65 -7.53 -16.23
C LEU A 85 8.01 -6.72 -17.50
N THR A 86 9.08 -7.09 -18.20
CA THR A 86 9.64 -6.40 -19.38
C THR A 86 9.18 -6.98 -20.72
N SER A 87 8.45 -8.10 -20.74
CA SER A 87 8.02 -8.78 -21.97
C SER A 87 6.57 -8.44 -22.41
N LEU A 88 6.08 -7.25 -22.09
CA LEU A 88 4.80 -6.72 -22.60
C LEU A 88 5.05 -5.55 -23.55
#